data_AF-W5MRV1-F1
#
_entry.id   AF-W5MRV1-F1
#
_cell.length_a   1.000
_cell.length_b   1.000
_cell.length_c   1.000
_cell.angle_alpha   90.00
_cell.angle_beta   90.00
_cell.angle_gamma   90.00
#
_symmetry.space_group_name_H-M   'P 1'
#
loop_
_entity.id
_entity.type
_entity.pdbx_description
1 polymer ?
#
loop_
_entity_poly.entity_id
_entity_poly.type
_entity_poly.pdbx_seq_one_letter_code
_entity_poly.pdbx_strand_id
1 'polypeptide(L)'
;LGMQLGYTKYCCFICEWNSHANDSHDTKKDWPLHKHLVSGQESVAHKPLVDPTKIFLSSLHIKLGLMQNFVKAMNKNVEDFNISTLFLRVSDAKNKFSLPYI
;
A
#
# COMPACT_ATOMS: atom_id res chain seq x y z
N LEU A 1 -10.21 10.01 -4.36
CA LEU A 1 -9.92 10.76 -3.11
C LEU A 1 -9.08 12.03 -3.33
N GLY A 2 -8.52 12.25 -4.54
CA GLY A 2 -7.78 13.48 -4.82
C GLY A 2 -6.36 13.48 -4.24
N MET A 3 -5.85 12.33 -3.83
CA MET A 3 -4.47 12.20 -3.34
C MET A 3 -3.46 12.29 -4.48
N GLN A 4 -2.28 12.82 -4.19
CA GLN A 4 -1.15 12.92 -5.09
C GLN A 4 -0.51 11.55 -5.27
N LEU A 5 -0.38 11.12 -6.52
CA LEU A 5 0.31 9.89 -6.85
C LEU A 5 1.81 10.02 -6.58
N GLY A 6 2.41 9.01 -5.96
CA GLY A 6 3.85 8.96 -5.66
C GLY A 6 4.29 9.75 -4.43
N TYR A 7 3.39 10.50 -3.78
CA TYR A 7 3.70 11.18 -2.53
C TYR A 7 3.61 10.19 -1.36
N THR A 8 4.77 9.83 -0.80
CA THR A 8 4.87 8.74 0.18
C THR A 8 4.53 9.17 1.60
N LYS A 9 4.72 10.45 1.93
CA LYS A 9 4.37 11.04 3.24
C LYS A 9 2.86 11.28 3.33
N TYR A 10 2.19 11.02 4.45
CA TYR A 10 0.75 11.26 4.60
C TYR A 10 -0.10 10.60 3.50
N CYS A 11 0.31 9.44 3.00
CA CYS A 11 -0.34 8.77 1.86
C CYS A 11 -1.66 8.07 2.20
N CYS A 12 -2.11 8.14 3.46
CA CYS A 12 -3.37 7.58 3.91
C CYS A 12 -4.46 8.66 3.91
N PHE A 13 -5.61 8.37 3.31
CA PHE A 13 -6.76 9.28 3.32
C PHE A 13 -7.60 9.23 4.60
N ILE A 14 -7.32 8.26 5.47
CA ILE A 14 -8.05 8.05 6.73
C ILE A 14 -7.33 8.78 7.87
N CYS A 15 -6.01 8.64 7.97
CA CYS A 15 -5.21 9.18 9.05
C CYS A 15 -3.93 9.86 8.54
N GLU A 16 -3.34 10.71 9.35
CA GLU A 16 -2.13 11.47 9.04
C GLU A 16 -0.86 10.60 9.24
N TRP A 17 -0.87 9.38 8.68
CA TRP A 17 0.28 8.47 8.77
C TRP A 17 1.51 9.07 8.08
N ASN A 18 2.51 9.42 8.88
CA ASN A 18 3.76 9.95 8.38
C ASN A 18 4.77 8.80 8.15
N SER A 19 4.91 8.35 6.91
CA SER A 19 5.86 7.30 6.52
C SER A 19 7.33 7.64 6.75
N HIS A 20 7.67 8.90 7.03
CA HIS A 20 9.03 9.33 7.36
C HIS A 20 9.30 9.39 8.87
N ALA A 21 8.30 9.13 9.71
CA ALA A 21 8.43 9.23 11.16
C ALA A 21 9.09 7.98 11.79
N ASN A 22 10.30 7.65 11.33
CA ASN A 22 11.04 6.43 11.67
C ASN A 22 11.11 6.14 13.18
N ASP A 23 11.32 7.18 14.00
CA ASP A 23 11.47 7.01 15.46
C ASP A 23 10.15 6.67 16.17
N SER A 24 9.01 6.91 15.52
CA SER A 24 7.68 6.79 16.13
C SER A 24 6.84 5.68 15.54
N HIS A 25 7.29 4.99 14.49
CA HIS A 25 6.49 3.95 13.81
C HIS A 25 6.15 2.79 14.72
N ASP A 26 7.08 2.37 15.58
CA ASP A 26 6.87 1.23 16.47
C ASP A 26 6.15 1.60 17.77
N THR A 27 6.19 2.88 18.15
CA THR A 27 5.58 3.38 19.40
C THR A 27 4.18 3.93 19.17
N LYS A 28 3.93 4.54 18.01
CA LYS A 28 2.68 5.22 17.67
C LYS A 28 1.80 4.33 16.80
N LYS A 29 0.87 3.64 17.46
CA LYS A 29 -0.16 2.81 16.81
C LYS A 29 -1.30 3.65 16.24
N ASP A 30 -1.74 4.64 17.00
CA ASP A 30 -2.86 5.49 16.63
C ASP A 30 -2.38 6.81 16.03
N TRP A 31 -2.76 7.04 14.78
CA TRP A 31 -2.51 8.29 14.07
C TRP A 31 -3.78 9.12 14.03
N PRO A 32 -3.67 10.46 14.16
CA PRO A 32 -4.83 11.32 14.12
C PRO A 32 -5.56 11.14 12.79
N LEU A 33 -6.89 11.09 12.87
CA LEU A 33 -7.76 11.03 11.70
C LEU A 33 -7.65 12.34 10.93
N HIS A 34 -7.70 12.21 9.60
CA HIS A 34 -7.74 13.36 8.72
C HIS A 34 -9.09 14.06 8.91
N LYS A 35 -9.11 15.25 9.55
CA LYS A 35 -10.37 15.97 9.81
C LYS A 35 -11.05 16.41 8.51
N HIS A 36 -10.27 16.92 7.56
CA HIS A 36 -10.73 17.33 6.24
C HIS A 36 -9.63 17.17 5.19
N LEU A 37 -9.90 16.47 4.08
CA LEU A 37 -8.99 16.39 2.94
C LEU A 37 -9.03 17.70 2.14
N VAL A 38 -8.23 18.67 2.56
CA VAL A 38 -8.15 20.01 1.93
C VAL A 38 -7.17 19.97 0.77
N SER A 39 -7.61 20.40 -0.41
CA SER A 39 -6.76 20.48 -1.61
C SER A 39 -5.54 21.37 -1.37
N GLY A 40 -4.35 20.89 -1.74
CA GLY A 40 -3.08 21.59 -1.57
C GLY A 40 -2.39 21.36 -0.22
N GLN A 41 -3.01 20.61 0.70
CA GLN A 41 -2.38 20.22 1.97
C GLN A 41 -1.85 18.80 1.91
N GLU A 42 -0.65 18.60 2.46
CA GLU A 42 0.01 17.30 2.56
C GLU A 42 0.00 16.52 1.22
N SER A 43 -0.63 15.36 1.19
CA SER A 43 -0.75 14.49 0.02
C SER A 43 -2.02 14.76 -0.79
N VAL A 44 -2.87 15.70 -0.41
CA VAL A 44 -4.16 15.96 -1.07
C VAL A 44 -3.98 16.96 -2.22
N ALA A 45 -3.84 16.46 -3.44
CA ALA A 45 -3.71 17.28 -4.64
C ALA A 45 -5.03 17.97 -5.05
N HIS A 46 -6.16 17.27 -4.90
CA HIS A 46 -7.47 17.70 -5.37
C HIS A 46 -8.56 17.45 -4.34
N LYS A 47 -9.65 18.21 -4.41
CA LYS A 47 -10.85 17.96 -3.60
C LYS A 47 -11.39 16.54 -3.88
N PRO A 48 -11.73 15.75 -2.85
CA PRO A 48 -12.34 14.44 -3.06
C PRO A 48 -13.73 14.57 -3.71
N LEU A 49 -13.98 13.75 -4.74
CA LEU A 49 -15.28 13.67 -5.44
C LEU A 49 -16.35 12.91 -4.64
N VAL A 50 -15.91 12.08 -3.70
CA VAL A 50 -16.77 11.23 -2.88
C VAL A 50 -16.39 11.46 -1.43
N ASP A 51 -17.39 11.43 -0.55
CA ASP A 51 -17.21 11.52 0.90
C ASP A 51 -16.29 10.38 1.39
N PRO A 52 -15.11 10.70 1.97
CA PRO A 52 -14.16 9.69 2.46
C PRO A 52 -14.75 8.75 3.52
N THR A 53 -15.76 9.21 4.29
CA THR A 53 -16.42 8.40 5.32
C THR A 53 -17.31 7.29 4.74
N LYS A 54 -17.67 7.40 3.45
CA LYS A 54 -18.53 6.44 2.74
C LYS A 54 -17.74 5.45 1.88
N ILE A 55 -16.41 5.52 1.93
CA ILE A 55 -15.54 4.64 1.16
C ILE A 55 -15.21 3.40 1.98
N PHE A 56 -15.62 2.24 1.48
CA PHE A 56 -15.25 0.95 2.05
C PHE A 56 -13.94 0.46 1.43
N LEU A 57 -12.94 0.20 2.26
CA LEU A 57 -11.73 -0.49 1.85
C LEU A 57 -12.04 -1.97 1.68
N SER A 58 -12.03 -2.46 0.44
CA SER A 58 -12.23 -3.89 0.18
C SER A 58 -11.07 -4.69 0.77
N SER A 59 -11.39 -5.59 1.70
CA SER A 59 -10.44 -6.53 2.31
C SER A 59 -9.64 -7.31 1.25
N LEU A 60 -10.26 -7.61 0.10
CA LEU A 60 -9.60 -8.31 -1.00
C LEU A 60 -8.43 -7.50 -1.58
N HIS A 61 -8.62 -6.20 -1.86
CA HIS A 61 -7.57 -5.36 -2.44
C HIS A 61 -6.41 -5.13 -1.46
N ILE A 62 -6.71 -4.96 -0.17
CA ILE A 62 -5.68 -4.86 0.88
C ILE A 62 -4.86 -6.15 0.94
N LYS A 63 -5.55 -7.29 1.05
CA LYS A 63 -4.90 -8.60 1.16
C LYS A 63 -4.02 -8.91 -0.05
N LEU A 64 -4.52 -8.63 -1.25
CA LEU A 64 -3.77 -8.85 -2.49
C LEU A 64 -2.54 -7.95 -2.59
N GLY A 65 -2.66 -6.66 -2.22
CA GLY A 65 -1.53 -5.72 -2.21
C GLY A 65 -0.44 -6.13 -1.20
N LEU A 66 -0.84 -6.54 0.01
CA LEU A 66 0.09 -7.04 1.03
C LEU A 66 0.82 -8.31 0.58
N MET A 67 0.10 -9.27 0.00
CA MET A 67 0.71 -10.49 -0.55
C MET A 67 1.70 -10.18 -1.67
N GLN A 68 1.39 -9.21 -2.55
CA GLN A 68 2.30 -8.80 -3.60
C GLN A 68 3.58 -8.17 -3.03
N ASN A 69 3.46 -7.32 -2.00
CA ASN A 69 4.61 -6.71 -1.34
C ASN A 69 5.45 -7.77 -0.59
N PHE A 70 4.79 -8.70 0.11
CA PHE A 70 5.46 -9.82 0.77
C PHE A 70 6.28 -10.63 -0.25
N VAL A 71 5.67 -11.04 -1.37
CA VAL A 71 6.36 -11.79 -2.44
C VAL A 71 7.52 -11.00 -3.04
N LYS A 72 7.38 -9.69 -3.24
CA LYS A 72 8.48 -8.83 -3.74
C LYS A 72 9.64 -8.72 -2.75
N ALA A 73 9.36 -8.72 -1.45
CA ALA A 73 10.37 -8.64 -0.40
C ALA A 73 11.09 -9.98 -0.16
N MET A 74 10.51 -11.10 -0.60
CA MET A 74 11.17 -12.40 -0.51
C MET A 74 12.43 -12.44 -1.38
N ASN A 75 13.50 -13.01 -0.82
CA ASN A 75 14.77 -13.18 -1.52
C ASN A 75 14.62 -14.28 -2.59
N LYS A 76 14.80 -13.90 -3.86
CA LYS A 76 14.67 -14.82 -5.02
C LYS A 76 15.81 -15.82 -5.14
N ASN A 77 16.89 -15.65 -4.38
CA ASN A 77 18.14 -16.42 -4.51
C ASN A 77 18.27 -17.55 -3.48
N VAL A 78 17.25 -17.81 -2.67
CA VAL A 78 17.27 -18.92 -1.70
C VAL A 78 16.72 -20.15 -2.42
N GLU A 79 17.56 -21.16 -2.67
CA GLU A 79 17.17 -22.40 -3.36
C GLU A 79 16.00 -23.12 -2.66
N ASP A 80 15.76 -22.84 -1.38
CA ASP A 80 14.76 -23.51 -0.55
C ASP A 80 13.34 -22.91 -0.60
N PHE A 81 13.14 -21.75 -1.24
CA PHE A 81 11.83 -21.07 -1.22
C PHE A 81 11.09 -21.17 -2.56
N ASN A 82 10.56 -22.36 -2.84
CA ASN A 82 9.70 -22.54 -4.01
C ASN A 82 8.32 -21.92 -3.78
N ILE A 83 8.11 -20.69 -4.26
CA ILE A 83 6.83 -19.94 -4.15
C ILE A 83 5.64 -20.75 -4.71
N SER A 84 5.87 -21.65 -5.67
CA SER A 84 4.82 -22.52 -6.22
C SER A 84 4.24 -23.52 -5.22
N THR A 85 4.98 -23.90 -4.17
CA THR A 85 4.48 -24.81 -3.12
C THR A 85 3.53 -24.10 -2.15
N LEU A 86 3.75 -22.80 -1.90
CA LEU A 86 2.89 -22.00 -1.02
C LEU A 86 1.59 -21.57 -1.70
N PHE A 87 1.60 -21.46 -3.03
CA PHE A 87 0.43 -21.10 -3.81
C PHE A 87 0.10 -22.19 -4.81
N LEU A 88 -0.62 -23.22 -4.35
CA LEU A 88 -1.12 -24.37 -5.13
C LEU A 88 -1.93 -24.03 -6.41
N ARG A 89 -2.12 -22.75 -6.74
CA ARG A 89 -2.90 -22.24 -7.89
C ARG A 89 -2.24 -21.10 -8.67
N VAL A 90 -0.93 -20.87 -8.55
CA VAL A 90 -0.25 -19.90 -9.42
C VAL A 90 0.15 -20.59 -10.71
N SER A 91 -0.54 -20.29 -11.80
CA SER A 91 -0.16 -20.72 -13.15
C SER A 91 1.09 -19.98 -13.63
N ASP A 92 1.96 -20.70 -14.35
CA ASP A 92 3.28 -20.23 -14.83
C ASP A 92 3.24 -18.90 -15.61
N ALA A 93 2.09 -18.54 -16.18
CA ALA A 93 1.88 -17.25 -16.85
C ALA A 93 2.19 -16.04 -15.96
N LYS A 94 2.05 -16.15 -14.62
CA LYS A 94 2.26 -15.04 -13.69
C LYS A 94 3.73 -14.85 -13.29
N ASN A 95 4.58 -15.85 -13.52
CA ASN A 95 6.02 -15.78 -13.24
C ASN A 95 6.77 -14.85 -14.22
N LYS A 96 6.20 -14.57 -15.41
CA LYS A 96 6.80 -13.68 -16.42
C LYS A 96 6.56 -12.18 -16.19
N PHE A 97 5.60 -11.80 -15.34
CA PHE A 97 5.29 -10.39 -15.03
C PHE A 97 6.25 -9.75 -14.01
N SER A 98 7.23 -10.50 -13.52
CA SER A 98 8.22 -10.06 -12.51
C SER A 98 9.58 -9.71 -13.11
N LEU A 99 9.69 -9.65 -14.44
CA LEU A 99 10.87 -9.11 -15.11
C LEU A 99 10.83 -7.58 -15.02
N PRO A 100 11.92 -6.92 -14.61
CA PRO A 100 11.97 -5.46 -14.56
C PRO A 100 11.84 -4.93 -16.00
N TYR A 101 10.83 -4.10 -16.23
CA TYR A 101 10.88 -3.17 -17.35
C TYR A 101 12.08 -2.26 -17.11
N ILE A 102 13.08 -2.36 -18.01
CA ILE A 102 13.96 -1.24 -18.35
C ILE A 102 13.09 -0.17 -19.00
#